data_AF-A0A2E0LII9-F1
#
_entry.id   AF-A0A2E0LII9-F1
#
_cell.length_a   1.000
_cell.length_b   1.000
_cell.length_c   1.000
_cell.angle_alpha   90.00
_cell.angle_beta   90.00
_cell.angle_gamma   90.00
#
_symmetry.space_group_name_H-M   'P 1'
#
loop_
_entity.id
_entity.type
_entity.pdbx_description
1 polymer ?
#
loop_
_entity_poly.entity_id
_entity_poly.type
_entity_poly.pdbx_seq_one_letter_code
_entity_poly.pdbx_strand_id
1 'polypeptide(L)'
;MRLLAALIYTGAGILLVGEYLIESIPPFLSGLIFLALLFSSVIIFNRNPWGTLTRQSHAEHVKELDKKGLLVRETYTSNKAFSFEDYRTGCLAYILQLSDNRVLCVYGQDYYKYEPSADGEEPKTDRQFPCNKFILLRHKKRKEVVNLILEGKVFEPEIIQPPSNDTLLAFEARLKKSLNDGDIYDHVTYEELQSIFR
;
A
#
# COMPACT_ATOMS: atom_id res chain seq x y z
N MET A 1 -17.19 9.39 -14.66
CA MET A 1 -17.47 8.74 -15.96
C MET A 1 -18.29 7.46 -15.82
N ARG A 2 -17.83 6.41 -15.10
CA ARG A 2 -18.54 5.12 -15.02
C ARG A 2 -19.91 5.17 -14.34
N LEU A 3 -20.00 5.89 -13.22
CA LEU A 3 -21.26 6.04 -12.47
C LEU A 3 -22.31 6.81 -13.28
N LEU A 4 -21.89 7.82 -14.04
CA LEU A 4 -22.75 8.56 -14.96
C LEU A 4 -23.27 7.67 -16.10
N ALA A 5 -22.41 6.84 -16.69
CA ALA A 5 -22.81 5.91 -17.75
C ALA A 5 -23.78 4.82 -17.23
N ALA A 6 -23.56 4.32 -16.02
CA ALA A 6 -24.47 3.36 -15.38
C ALA A 6 -25.85 3.99 -15.10
N LEU A 7 -25.89 5.24 -14.61
CA LEU A 7 -27.14 5.97 -14.38
C LEU A 7 -27.90 6.27 -15.68
N ILE A 8 -27.19 6.60 -16.76
CA ILE A 8 -27.80 6.81 -18.09
C ILE A 8 -28.39 5.49 -18.61
N TYR A 9 -27.66 4.39 -18.47
CA TYR A 9 -28.12 3.06 -18.88
C TYR A 9 -29.37 2.60 -18.10
N THR A 10 -29.37 2.74 -16.78
CA THR A 10 -30.53 2.37 -15.96
C THR A 10 -31.71 3.30 -16.24
N GLY A 11 -31.48 4.60 -16.36
CA GLY A 11 -32.52 5.58 -16.71
C GLY A 11 -33.16 5.30 -18.07
N ALA A 12 -32.37 5.02 -19.09
CA ALA A 12 -32.87 4.66 -20.42
C ALA A 12 -33.66 3.35 -20.40
N GLY A 13 -33.18 2.34 -19.66
CA GLY A 13 -33.90 1.07 -19.50
C GLY A 13 -35.25 1.24 -18.80
N ILE A 14 -35.33 2.06 -17.75
CA ILE A 14 -36.58 2.36 -17.04
C ILE A 14 -37.55 3.11 -17.93
N LEU A 15 -37.09 4.08 -18.72
CA LEU A 15 -37.95 4.82 -19.66
C LEU A 15 -38.52 3.90 -20.75
N LEU A 16 -37.70 3.03 -21.34
CA LEU A 16 -38.15 2.07 -22.35
C LEU A 16 -39.17 1.06 -21.80
N VAL A 17 -38.95 0.55 -20.59
CA VAL A 17 -39.92 -0.34 -19.92
C VAL A 17 -41.18 0.42 -19.54
N GLY A 18 -41.02 1.67 -19.11
CA GLY A 18 -42.11 2.56 -18.74
C GLY A 18 -43.08 2.84 -19.88
N GLU A 19 -42.53 3.16 -21.04
CA GLU A 19 -43.28 3.62 -22.22
C GLU A 19 -43.90 2.45 -23.01
N TYR A 20 -43.28 1.26 -23.01
CA TYR A 20 -43.71 0.15 -23.86
C TYR A 20 -44.34 -1.04 -23.12
N LEU A 21 -44.16 -1.17 -21.80
CA LEU A 21 -44.44 -2.43 -21.11
C LEU A 21 -45.31 -2.32 -19.85
N ILE A 22 -45.58 -1.10 -19.33
CA ILE A 22 -46.34 -0.94 -18.06
C ILE A 22 -47.80 -1.38 -18.18
N GLU A 23 -48.46 -1.22 -19.32
CA GLU A 23 -49.89 -1.57 -19.45
C GLU A 23 -50.16 -3.08 -19.48
N SER A 24 -49.14 -3.91 -19.76
CA SER A 24 -49.32 -5.35 -19.99
C SER A 24 -48.53 -6.25 -19.02
N ILE A 25 -47.69 -5.69 -18.15
CA ILE A 25 -46.80 -6.47 -17.28
C ILE A 25 -47.25 -6.42 -15.82
N PRO A 26 -47.40 -7.59 -15.16
CA PRO A 26 -47.63 -7.66 -13.72
C PRO A 26 -46.55 -6.93 -12.89
N PRO A 27 -46.91 -6.25 -11.78
CA PRO A 27 -45.97 -5.45 -10.98
C PRO A 27 -44.72 -6.20 -10.47
N PHE A 28 -44.79 -7.52 -10.30
CA PHE A 28 -43.64 -8.32 -9.88
C PHE A 28 -42.59 -8.49 -11.00
N LEU A 29 -43.04 -8.54 -12.26
CA LEU A 29 -42.15 -8.66 -13.43
C LEU A 29 -41.44 -7.35 -13.72
N SER A 30 -42.09 -6.20 -13.53
CA SER A 30 -41.42 -4.90 -13.64
C SER A 30 -40.33 -4.73 -12.56
N GLY A 31 -40.60 -5.19 -11.33
CA GLY A 31 -39.61 -5.28 -10.26
C GLY A 31 -38.39 -6.14 -10.65
N LEU A 32 -38.62 -7.31 -11.27
CA LEU A 32 -37.53 -8.18 -11.74
C LEU A 32 -36.71 -7.56 -12.87
N ILE A 33 -37.34 -6.87 -13.82
CA ILE A 33 -36.66 -6.19 -14.92
C ILE A 33 -35.79 -5.04 -14.39
N PHE A 34 -36.33 -4.25 -13.46
CA PHE A 34 -35.56 -3.20 -12.78
C PHE A 34 -34.34 -3.77 -12.06
N LEU A 35 -34.52 -4.87 -11.34
CA LEU A 35 -33.42 -5.55 -10.65
C LEU A 35 -32.37 -6.03 -11.66
N ALA A 36 -32.79 -6.66 -12.76
CA ALA A 36 -31.90 -7.12 -13.83
C ALA A 36 -31.12 -5.97 -14.48
N LEU A 37 -31.74 -4.81 -14.70
CA LEU A 37 -31.06 -3.61 -15.21
C LEU A 37 -30.03 -3.07 -14.23
N LEU A 38 -30.36 -3.05 -12.94
CA LEU A 38 -29.45 -2.62 -11.88
C LEU A 38 -28.23 -3.54 -11.79
N PHE A 39 -28.43 -4.85 -11.76
CA PHE A 39 -27.33 -5.83 -11.68
C PHE A 39 -26.51 -5.94 -12.98
N SER A 40 -27.14 -5.82 -14.15
CA SER A 40 -26.41 -5.81 -15.44
C SER A 40 -25.52 -4.57 -15.59
N SER A 41 -25.89 -3.43 -15.01
CA SER A 41 -25.05 -2.23 -15.03
C SER A 41 -23.69 -2.46 -14.35
N VAL A 42 -23.66 -3.23 -13.25
CA VAL A 42 -22.41 -3.60 -12.56
C VAL A 42 -21.56 -4.50 -13.45
N ILE A 43 -22.17 -5.40 -14.21
CA ILE A 43 -21.46 -6.31 -15.11
C ILE A 43 -20.89 -5.57 -16.32
N ILE A 44 -21.69 -4.69 -16.95
CA ILE A 44 -21.34 -3.98 -18.19
C ILE A 44 -20.28 -2.89 -17.94
N PHE A 45 -20.41 -2.13 -16.85
CA PHE A 45 -19.53 -0.98 -16.59
C PHE A 45 -18.36 -1.27 -15.65
N ASN A 46 -18.32 -2.46 -15.04
CA ASN A 46 -17.13 -2.93 -14.36
C ASN A 46 -16.22 -3.64 -15.36
N ARG A 47 -14.99 -3.13 -15.55
CA ARG A 47 -14.04 -3.60 -16.57
C ARG A 47 -13.58 -5.06 -16.34
N ASN A 48 -13.88 -5.63 -15.18
CA ASN A 48 -13.67 -7.04 -14.88
C ASN A 48 -14.64 -7.50 -13.77
N PRO A 49 -15.90 -7.86 -14.11
CA PRO A 49 -16.90 -8.25 -13.09
C PRO A 49 -16.52 -9.55 -12.36
N TRP A 50 -15.62 -10.34 -12.95
CA TRP A 50 -15.04 -11.55 -12.37
C TRP A 50 -13.70 -11.28 -11.68
N GLY A 51 -13.05 -10.15 -11.94
CA GLY A 51 -11.77 -9.77 -11.32
C GLY A 51 -11.87 -9.44 -9.84
N THR A 52 -13.07 -9.08 -9.36
CA THR A 52 -13.37 -8.88 -7.94
C THR A 52 -13.58 -10.19 -7.17
N LEU A 53 -13.81 -11.31 -7.85
CA LEU A 53 -13.95 -12.65 -7.22
C LEU A 53 -12.59 -13.29 -6.94
N THR A 54 -11.57 -12.95 -7.73
CA THR A 54 -10.19 -13.34 -7.46
C THR A 54 -9.50 -12.20 -6.72
N ARG A 55 -9.40 -12.30 -5.39
CA ARG A 55 -8.46 -11.48 -4.62
C ARG A 55 -7.05 -11.80 -5.14
N GLN A 56 -6.56 -11.02 -6.08
CA GLN A 56 -5.21 -11.17 -6.60
C GLN A 56 -4.25 -11.05 -5.42
N SER A 57 -3.42 -12.06 -5.21
CA SER A 57 -2.45 -12.01 -4.12
C SER A 57 -1.43 -10.91 -4.39
N HIS A 58 -0.85 -10.34 -3.34
CA HIS A 58 0.21 -9.33 -3.50
C HIS A 58 1.35 -9.84 -4.39
N ALA A 59 1.73 -11.11 -4.24
CA ALA A 59 2.74 -11.76 -5.08
C ALA A 59 2.35 -11.83 -6.57
N GLU A 60 1.08 -12.09 -6.89
CA GLU A 60 0.57 -12.06 -8.26
C GLU A 60 0.57 -10.65 -8.83
N HIS A 61 0.24 -9.65 -8.02
CA HIS A 61 0.28 -8.24 -8.43
C HIS A 61 1.71 -7.80 -8.79
N VAL A 62 2.69 -8.14 -7.94
CA VAL A 62 4.12 -7.89 -8.21
C VAL A 62 4.55 -8.57 -9.51
N LYS A 63 4.20 -9.85 -9.70
CA LYS A 63 4.52 -10.59 -10.94
C LYS A 63 3.91 -9.94 -12.18
N GLU A 64 2.68 -9.42 -12.09
CA GLU A 64 2.03 -8.75 -13.20
C GLU A 64 2.73 -7.42 -13.55
N LEU A 65 3.11 -6.62 -12.55
CA LEU A 65 3.86 -5.38 -12.76
C LEU A 65 5.25 -5.65 -13.37
N ASP A 66 5.93 -6.72 -12.93
CA ASP A 66 7.22 -7.14 -13.49
C ASP A 66 7.08 -7.55 -14.96
N LYS A 67 6.07 -8.38 -15.29
CA LYS A 67 5.76 -8.77 -16.68
C LYS A 67 5.48 -7.57 -17.58
N LYS A 68 4.88 -6.51 -17.05
CA LYS A 68 4.61 -5.26 -17.78
C LYS A 68 5.83 -4.33 -17.87
N GLY A 69 6.98 -4.71 -17.30
CA GLY A 69 8.18 -3.87 -17.27
C GLY A 69 7.98 -2.56 -16.48
N LEU A 70 7.06 -2.58 -15.51
CA LEU A 70 6.69 -1.42 -14.70
C LEU A 70 7.45 -1.34 -13.38
N LEU A 71 8.31 -2.32 -13.07
CA LEU A 71 9.11 -2.34 -11.86
C LEU A 71 10.55 -1.93 -12.13
N VAL A 72 11.10 -1.14 -11.21
CA VAL A 72 12.52 -0.85 -11.09
C VAL A 72 13.04 -1.61 -9.88
N ARG A 73 14.12 -2.35 -10.06
CA ARG A 73 14.81 -3.09 -9.00
C ARG A 73 15.99 -2.25 -8.53
N GLU A 74 15.97 -1.83 -7.27
CA GLU A 74 17.05 -1.06 -6.66
C GLU A 74 17.64 -1.87 -5.52
N THR A 75 18.92 -2.23 -5.62
CA THR A 75 19.63 -2.98 -4.58
C THR A 75 20.33 -2.02 -3.64
N TYR A 76 20.14 -2.23 -2.34
CA TYR A 76 20.71 -1.40 -1.29
C TYR A 76 21.44 -2.27 -0.27
N THR A 77 22.44 -1.67 0.35
CA THR A 77 23.16 -2.24 1.49
C THR A 77 23.14 -1.24 2.64
N SER A 78 22.91 -1.75 3.85
CA SER A 78 22.82 -0.95 5.07
C SER A 78 23.40 -1.73 6.24
N ASN A 79 23.99 -1.05 7.22
CA ASN A 79 24.49 -1.69 8.45
C ASN A 79 23.97 -1.02 9.72
N LYS A 80 23.20 0.07 9.59
CA LYS A 80 22.63 0.80 10.70
C LYS A 80 21.20 1.17 10.37
N ALA A 81 20.34 1.01 11.35
CA ALA A 81 18.97 1.45 11.28
C ALA A 81 18.47 1.82 12.66
N PHE A 82 17.47 2.69 12.71
CA PHE A 82 16.59 2.82 13.86
C PHE A 82 15.15 2.70 13.41
N SER A 83 14.28 2.31 14.33
CA SER A 83 12.85 2.22 14.10
C SER A 83 12.06 3.01 15.12
N PHE A 84 10.90 3.48 14.68
CA PHE A 84 9.91 4.11 15.53
C PHE A 84 8.52 3.92 14.92
N GLU A 85 7.49 4.08 15.74
CA GLU A 85 6.11 4.06 15.28
C GLU A 85 5.60 5.49 15.06
N ASP A 86 5.00 5.76 13.90
CA ASP A 86 4.32 7.04 13.67
C ASP A 86 3.05 7.09 14.52
N TYR A 87 3.05 8.00 15.50
CA TYR A 87 1.94 8.21 16.43
C TYR A 87 0.58 8.45 15.73
N ARG A 88 0.57 9.07 14.55
CA ARG A 88 -0.67 9.46 13.84
C ARG A 88 -1.32 8.28 13.14
N THR A 89 -0.51 7.32 12.67
CA THR A 89 -0.96 6.23 11.80
C THR A 89 -0.80 4.85 12.42
N GLY A 90 -0.02 4.74 13.50
CA GLY A 90 0.40 3.45 14.05
C GLY A 90 1.26 2.64 13.08
N CYS A 91 1.86 3.29 12.08
CA CYS A 91 2.71 2.63 11.10
C CYS A 91 4.15 2.57 11.60
N LEU A 92 4.80 1.45 11.32
CA LEU A 92 6.22 1.28 11.59
C LEU A 92 7.06 2.03 10.55
N ALA A 93 8.06 2.77 11.04
CA ALA A 93 9.09 3.41 10.23
C ALA A 93 10.45 2.81 10.56
N TYR A 94 11.21 2.47 9.54
CA TYR A 94 12.64 2.19 9.63
C TYR A 94 13.42 3.26 8.87
N ILE A 95 14.44 3.80 9.51
CA ILE A 95 15.38 4.73 8.90
C ILE A 95 16.71 4.02 8.79
N LEU A 96 17.20 3.84 7.56
CA LEU A 96 18.39 3.07 7.26
C LEU A 96 19.50 3.97 6.71
N GLN A 97 20.71 3.81 7.23
CA GLN A 97 21.90 4.38 6.60
C GLN A 97 22.32 3.49 5.44
N LEU A 98 22.32 4.02 4.23
CA LEU A 98 22.81 3.32 3.04
C LEU A 98 24.34 3.41 2.97
N SER A 99 24.97 2.48 2.24
CA SER A 99 26.43 2.41 2.08
C SER A 99 27.05 3.65 1.42
N ASP A 100 26.25 4.45 0.72
CA ASP A 100 26.67 5.72 0.09
C ASP A 100 26.33 6.95 0.95
N ASN A 101 26.11 6.74 2.26
CA ASN A 101 25.76 7.75 3.26
C ASN A 101 24.40 8.42 3.08
N ARG A 102 23.60 8.03 2.08
CA ARG A 102 22.20 8.47 2.00
C ARG A 102 21.35 7.78 3.05
N VAL A 103 20.21 8.37 3.36
CA VAL A 103 19.26 7.81 4.32
C VAL A 103 18.02 7.34 3.59
N LEU A 104 17.63 6.08 3.79
CA LEU A 104 16.37 5.53 3.27
C LEU A 104 15.34 5.45 4.39
N CYS A 105 14.13 5.95 4.11
CA CYS A 105 12.96 5.69 4.93
C CYS A 105 12.15 4.54 4.33
N VAL A 106 11.80 3.57 5.16
CA VAL A 106 10.92 2.44 4.85
C VAL A 106 9.77 2.51 5.84
N TYR A 107 8.56 2.79 5.38
CA TYR A 107 7.45 3.23 6.22
C TYR A 107 6.11 2.64 5.80
N GLY A 108 5.39 2.05 6.75
CA GLY A 108 4.04 1.52 6.50
C GLY A 108 3.67 0.33 7.39
N GLN A 109 2.39 -0.04 7.34
CA GLN A 109 1.85 -1.13 8.14
C GLN A 109 2.37 -2.52 7.71
N ASP A 110 2.73 -2.67 6.43
CA ASP A 110 3.24 -3.93 5.87
C ASP A 110 4.57 -4.38 6.48
N TYR A 111 5.28 -3.51 7.20
CA TYR A 111 6.57 -3.82 7.81
C TYR A 111 6.44 -4.53 9.16
N TYR A 112 5.28 -4.49 9.82
CA TYR A 112 5.04 -5.26 11.06
C TYR A 112 5.16 -6.77 10.86
N LYS A 113 4.95 -7.27 9.64
CA LYS A 113 5.14 -8.71 9.33
C LYS A 113 6.60 -9.18 9.52
N TYR A 114 7.54 -8.25 9.63
CA TYR A 114 8.96 -8.52 9.88
C TYR A 114 9.36 -8.32 11.34
N GLU A 115 8.46 -7.83 12.19
CA GLU A 115 8.66 -7.76 13.64
C GLU A 115 8.43 -9.13 14.28
N PRO A 116 9.08 -9.42 15.41
CA PRO A 116 8.78 -10.62 16.17
C PRO A 116 7.38 -10.56 16.79
N SER A 117 6.59 -11.63 16.65
CA SER A 117 5.27 -11.72 17.29
C SER A 117 5.43 -11.76 18.81
N ALA A 118 4.84 -10.77 19.49
CA ALA A 118 4.97 -10.60 20.94
C ALA A 118 4.05 -11.53 21.76
N ASP A 119 2.94 -12.02 21.18
CA ASP A 119 1.87 -12.66 21.97
C ASP A 119 1.44 -14.06 21.53
N GLY A 120 1.56 -14.99 22.48
CA GLY A 120 0.55 -15.98 22.90
C GLY A 120 0.10 -17.12 21.98
N GLU A 121 -0.30 -16.83 20.75
CA GLU A 121 -1.04 -17.79 19.90
C GLU A 121 -0.33 -18.10 18.58
N GLU A 122 0.50 -17.18 18.09
CA GLU A 122 1.29 -17.39 16.88
C GLU A 122 2.69 -17.92 17.21
N PRO A 123 3.29 -18.76 16.35
CA PRO A 123 4.68 -19.15 16.52
C PRO A 123 5.55 -17.89 16.54
N LYS A 124 6.40 -17.76 17.57
CA LYS A 124 7.39 -16.68 17.65
C LYS A 124 8.20 -16.66 16.37
N THR A 125 7.96 -15.64 15.55
CA THR A 125 8.77 -15.34 14.39
C THR A 125 9.96 -14.51 14.85
N ASP A 126 11.14 -14.84 14.35
CA ASP A 126 12.29 -13.96 14.53
C ASP A 126 12.13 -12.73 13.65
N ARG A 127 12.74 -11.62 14.09
CA ARG A 127 12.85 -10.40 13.28
C ARG A 127 13.47 -10.72 11.92
N GLN A 128 12.90 -10.19 10.85
CA GLN A 128 13.40 -10.38 9.49
C GLN A 128 14.00 -9.11 8.87
N PHE A 129 13.66 -7.94 9.42
CA PHE A 129 14.13 -6.64 8.95
C PHE A 129 14.41 -5.74 10.16
N PRO A 130 15.46 -4.90 10.13
CA PRO A 130 16.35 -4.55 9.01
C PRO A 130 17.37 -5.64 8.65
N CYS A 131 17.84 -5.65 7.40
CA CYS A 131 18.88 -6.58 6.93
C CYS A 131 19.93 -5.88 6.09
N ASN A 132 21.13 -6.47 6.00
CA ASN A 132 22.28 -5.77 5.46
C ASN A 132 22.32 -5.61 3.93
N LYS A 133 21.48 -6.38 3.22
CA LYS A 133 21.31 -6.31 1.78
C LYS A 133 19.85 -6.59 1.43
N PHE A 134 19.23 -5.71 0.67
CA PHE A 134 17.84 -5.84 0.26
C PHE A 134 17.62 -5.21 -1.11
N ILE A 135 16.51 -5.59 -1.75
CA ILE A 135 16.07 -5.03 -3.02
C ILE A 135 14.73 -4.35 -2.79
N LEU A 136 14.66 -3.08 -3.15
CA LEU A 136 13.42 -2.32 -3.19
C LEU A 136 12.85 -2.37 -4.61
N LEU A 137 11.65 -2.91 -4.75
CA LEU A 137 10.90 -2.87 -6.00
C LEU A 137 10.08 -1.60 -6.03
N ARG A 138 10.34 -0.72 -6.99
CA ARG A 138 9.56 0.51 -7.17
C ARG A 138 8.75 0.51 -8.44
N HIS A 139 7.59 1.14 -8.41
CA HIS A 139 6.83 1.39 -9.62
C HIS A 139 7.52 2.46 -10.47
N LYS A 140 7.90 2.15 -11.70
CA LYS A 140 8.68 2.99 -12.63
C LYS A 140 8.13 4.41 -12.81
N LYS A 141 6.80 4.56 -12.89
CA LYS A 141 6.14 5.87 -13.06
C LYS A 141 5.84 6.62 -11.75
N ARG A 142 5.30 5.93 -10.74
CA ARG A 142 4.84 6.54 -9.49
C ARG A 142 5.94 6.67 -8.43
N LYS A 143 7.04 5.93 -8.60
CA LYS A 143 8.17 5.81 -7.65
C LYS A 143 7.81 5.26 -6.27
N GLU A 144 6.57 4.83 -6.08
CA GLU A 144 6.07 4.10 -4.90
C GLU A 144 6.80 2.77 -4.73
N VAL A 145 7.07 2.39 -3.49
CA VAL A 145 7.54 1.05 -3.13
C VAL A 145 6.40 0.07 -3.34
N VAL A 146 6.70 -1.00 -4.08
CA VAL A 146 5.76 -2.07 -4.39
C VAL A 146 6.07 -3.30 -3.53
N ASN A 147 7.36 -3.58 -3.32
CA ASN A 147 7.79 -4.71 -2.50
C ASN A 147 9.21 -4.51 -1.98
N LEU A 148 9.53 -5.20 -0.89
CA LEU A 148 10.86 -5.28 -0.29
C LEU A 148 11.29 -6.76 -0.29
N ILE A 149 12.41 -7.06 -0.94
CA ILE A 149 13.02 -8.39 -0.97
C ILE A 149 14.25 -8.38 -0.08
N LEU A 150 14.29 -9.30 0.88
CA LEU A 150 15.38 -9.45 1.84
C LEU A 150 16.39 -10.48 1.31
N GLU A 151 17.65 -10.09 1.11
CA GLU A 151 18.72 -11.01 0.64
C GLU A 151 19.87 -11.17 1.64
N GLY A 152 19.91 -10.29 2.65
CA GLY A 152 21.02 -10.14 3.57
C GLY A 152 20.83 -10.81 4.91
N LYS A 153 21.80 -10.60 5.79
CA LYS A 153 21.71 -10.96 7.21
C LYS A 153 20.94 -9.89 7.96
N VAL A 154 20.01 -10.33 8.81
CA VAL A 154 19.24 -9.47 9.72
C VAL A 154 20.18 -8.88 10.77
N PHE A 155 19.91 -7.64 11.18
CA PHE A 155 20.54 -7.00 12.33
C PHE A 155 19.49 -6.23 13.15
N GLU A 156 19.78 -5.98 14.42
CA GLU A 156 18.86 -5.24 15.28
C GLU A 156 18.99 -3.72 15.06
N PRO A 157 17.88 -2.97 15.04
CA PRO A 157 17.93 -1.51 15.06
C PRO A 157 18.67 -0.99 16.30
N GLU A 158 19.44 0.08 16.13
CA GLU A 158 20.18 0.73 17.21
C GLU A 158 19.26 1.41 18.23
N ILE A 159 18.09 1.86 17.76
CA ILE A 159 17.06 2.52 18.56
C ILE A 159 15.71 1.97 18.10
N ILE A 160 14.85 1.64 19.05
CA ILE A 160 13.45 1.28 18.85
C ILE A 160 12.65 2.19 19.78
N GLN A 161 11.90 3.14 19.21
CA GLN A 161 11.16 4.13 20.01
C GLN A 161 9.65 3.92 19.89
N PRO A 162 8.90 4.07 21.01
CA PRO A 162 7.46 4.01 20.99
C PRO A 162 6.88 5.25 20.28
N PRO A 163 5.59 5.22 19.91
CA PRO A 163 4.97 6.33 19.21
C PRO A 163 5.00 7.62 20.05
N SER A 164 5.57 8.69 19.48
CA SER A 164 5.69 10.00 20.10
C SER A 164 5.47 11.13 19.08
N ASN A 165 4.50 12.01 19.37
CA ASN A 165 4.16 13.11 18.47
C ASN A 165 5.27 14.16 18.37
N ASP A 166 5.91 14.52 19.48
CA ASP A 166 6.97 15.54 19.50
C ASP A 166 8.20 15.10 18.69
N THR A 167 8.54 13.81 18.81
CA THR A 167 9.66 13.21 18.08
C THR A 167 9.39 13.21 16.57
N LEU A 168 8.18 12.83 16.18
CA LEU A 168 7.76 12.82 14.78
C LEU A 168 7.76 14.22 14.15
N LEU A 169 7.27 15.23 14.88
CA LEU A 169 7.26 16.62 14.39
C LEU A 169 8.68 17.16 14.21
N ALA A 170 9.58 16.90 15.17
CA ALA A 170 10.99 17.27 15.05
C ALA A 170 11.66 16.57 13.86
N PHE A 171 11.32 15.30 13.63
CA PHE A 171 11.81 14.50 12.51
C PHE A 171 11.39 15.06 11.15
N GLU A 172 10.09 15.28 10.93
CA GLU A 172 9.56 15.85 9.68
C GLU A 172 10.09 17.28 9.44
N ALA A 173 10.24 18.07 10.50
CA ALA A 173 10.85 19.39 10.43
C ALA A 173 12.31 19.33 9.95
N ARG A 174 13.10 18.37 10.44
CA ARG A 174 14.50 18.17 10.00
C ARG A 174 14.58 17.72 8.54
N LEU A 175 13.66 16.85 8.11
CA LEU A 175 13.55 16.39 6.73
C LEU A 175 13.05 17.47 5.78
N LYS A 176 12.34 18.49 6.29
CA LYS A 176 11.60 19.50 5.51
C LYS A 176 10.55 18.87 4.59
N LYS A 177 10.06 17.68 4.94
CA LYS A 177 9.11 16.89 4.17
C LYS A 177 8.39 15.91 5.10
N SER A 178 7.16 15.54 4.73
CA SER A 178 6.48 14.41 5.36
C SER A 178 7.22 13.10 5.13
N LEU A 179 7.04 12.17 6.06
CA LEU A 179 7.53 10.81 5.94
C LEU A 179 6.79 10.09 4.80
N ASN A 180 7.50 9.45 3.87
CA ASN A 180 6.89 8.57 2.87
C ASN A 180 7.73 7.31 2.66
N ASP A 181 7.04 6.23 2.28
CA ASP A 181 7.70 4.96 2.04
C ASP A 181 8.67 5.01 0.86
N GLY A 182 9.88 4.54 1.10
CA GLY A 182 10.96 4.54 0.13
C GLY A 182 11.52 5.93 -0.18
N ASP A 183 11.25 6.99 0.58
CA ASP A 183 11.97 8.24 0.35
C ASP A 183 13.47 8.05 0.68
N ILE A 184 14.34 8.59 -0.19
CA ILE A 184 15.79 8.64 0.03
C ILE A 184 16.18 10.10 0.21
N TYR A 185 16.92 10.38 1.28
CA TYR A 185 17.40 11.70 1.63
C TYR A 185 18.93 11.74 1.53
N ASP A 186 19.43 12.75 0.82
CA ASP A 186 20.86 13.01 0.62
C ASP A 186 21.35 14.29 1.32
N HIS A 187 20.42 15.12 1.79
CA HIS A 187 20.69 16.41 2.46
C HIS A 187 20.73 16.32 3.99
N VAL A 188 20.53 15.13 4.56
CA VAL A 188 20.57 14.84 6.00
C VAL A 188 21.37 13.57 6.23
N THR A 189 22.09 13.53 7.36
CA THR A 189 22.82 12.31 7.74
C THR A 189 21.97 11.45 8.68
N TYR A 190 22.34 10.18 8.76
CA TYR A 190 21.73 9.23 9.68
C TYR A 190 21.91 9.68 11.14
N GLU A 191 23.09 10.14 11.50
CA GLU A 191 23.44 10.56 12.86
C GLU A 191 22.65 11.81 13.29
N GLU A 192 22.42 12.75 12.38
CA GLU A 192 21.58 13.92 12.64
C GLU A 192 20.15 13.50 12.98
N LEU A 193 19.56 12.61 12.17
CA LEU A 193 18.21 12.12 12.41
C LEU A 193 18.13 11.26 13.67
N GLN A 194 19.15 10.46 13.95
CA GLN A 194 19.23 9.64 15.16
C GLN A 194 19.26 10.49 16.43
N SER A 195 19.91 11.65 16.40
CA SER A 195 20.00 12.54 17.57
C SER A 195 18.66 13.08 18.08
N ILE A 196 17.61 13.04 17.26
CA ILE A 196 16.25 13.44 17.63
C ILE A 196 15.62 12.43 18.61
N PHE A 197 16.09 11.18 18.59
CA PHE A 197 15.56 10.07 19.38
C PHE A 197 16.39 9.77 20.65
N ARG A 198 17.38 10.61 20.97
CA ARG A 198 18.23 10.52 22.16
C ARG A 198 17.90 11.62 23.15
#